data_AF-A0A849IMX2-F1
#
_entry.id   AF-A0A849IMX2-F1
#
_cell.length_a   1.000
_cell.length_b   1.000
_cell.length_c   1.000
_cell.angle_alpha   90.00
_cell.angle_beta   90.00
_cell.angle_gamma   90.00
#
_symmetry.space_group_name_H-M   'P 1'
#
loop_
_entity.id
_entity.type
_entity.pdbx_description
1 polymer ?
#
loop_
_entity_poly.entity_id
_entity_poly.type
_entity_poly.pdbx_seq_one_letter_code
_entity_poly.pdbx_strand_id
1 'polypeptide(L)'
;SADGRLHRGKRGIAHLAAAAGVPVVPVGVVGTFAALPSGYHWPRRSNVEVHFGPPLFTDGHPKPGPGPGGLRSATEGIMASIQALTGQELAPESAAGAPSVAADHVLKG
;
A
#
# COMPACT_ATOMS: atom_id res chain seq x y z
N SER A 1 -5.87 3.42 1.21
CA SER A 1 -5.39 4.65 1.87
C SER A 1 -6.58 5.55 2.12
N ALA A 2 -6.62 6.30 3.23
CA ALA A 2 -7.75 7.19 3.57
C ALA A 2 -7.64 8.58 2.94
N ASP A 3 -6.45 8.97 2.46
CA ASP A 3 -6.13 10.30 1.93
C ASP A 3 -5.57 10.26 0.50
N GLY A 4 -5.67 9.10 -0.16
CA GLY A 4 -5.13 8.90 -1.51
C GLY A 4 -3.60 8.80 -1.60
N ARG A 5 -2.88 8.95 -0.49
CA ARG A 5 -1.40 8.88 -0.45
C ARG A 5 -0.89 7.48 -0.17
N LEU A 6 0.38 7.24 -0.51
CA LEU A 6 1.07 6.00 -0.20
C LEU A 6 1.73 6.09 1.17
N HIS A 7 1.26 5.28 2.11
CA HIS A 7 1.76 5.24 3.49
C HIS A 7 2.91 4.24 3.64
N ARG A 8 3.69 4.38 4.72
CA ARG A 8 4.79 3.48 5.04
C ARG A 8 4.32 2.01 5.05
N GLY A 9 5.06 1.16 4.35
CA GLY A 9 4.80 -0.27 4.33
C GLY A 9 4.96 -0.93 5.70
N LYS A 10 4.07 -1.88 6.01
CA LYS A 10 4.19 -2.75 7.17
C LYS A 10 5.13 -3.91 6.85
N ARG A 11 6.03 -4.24 7.78
CA ARG A 11 7.02 -5.33 7.62
C ARG A 11 6.42 -6.74 7.47
N GLY A 12 5.15 -6.92 7.80
CA GLY A 12 4.49 -8.23 7.80
C GLY A 12 4.54 -8.93 6.44
N ILE A 13 4.39 -8.18 5.34
CA ILE A 13 4.41 -8.78 4.00
C ILE A 13 5.79 -9.35 3.65
N ALA A 14 6.87 -8.63 3.97
CA ALA A 14 8.23 -9.11 3.77
C ALA A 14 8.54 -10.32 4.65
N HIS A 15 7.99 -10.35 5.88
CA HIS A 15 8.14 -11.49 6.77
C HIS A 15 7.45 -12.74 6.21
N LEU A 16 6.19 -12.62 5.78
CA LEU A 16 5.45 -13.74 5.19
C LEU A 16 6.14 -14.28 3.94
N ALA A 17 6.58 -13.41 3.04
CA ALA A 17 7.28 -13.81 1.82
C ALA A 17 8.61 -14.52 2.12
N ALA A 18 9.39 -14.00 3.07
CA ALA A 18 10.65 -14.61 3.50
C ALA A 18 10.43 -15.99 4.14
N ALA A 19 9.42 -16.12 5.01
CA ALA A 19 9.11 -17.37 5.71
C ALA A 19 8.58 -18.45 4.77
N ALA A 20 7.74 -18.07 3.80
CA ALA A 20 7.17 -18.99 2.82
C ALA A 20 8.11 -19.27 1.63
N GLY A 21 9.16 -18.46 1.44
CA GLY A 21 10.07 -18.59 0.30
C GLY A 21 9.43 -18.29 -1.05
N VAL A 22 8.39 -17.45 -1.07
CA VAL A 22 7.58 -17.15 -2.26
C VAL A 22 7.84 -15.73 -2.78
N PRO A 23 7.68 -15.49 -4.10
CA PRO A 23 7.78 -14.15 -4.64
C PRO A 23 6.60 -13.27 -4.23
N VAL A 24 6.80 -11.96 -4.29
CA VAL A 24 5.76 -10.95 -4.05
C VAL A 24 5.48 -10.20 -5.35
N VAL A 25 4.23 -10.16 -5.81
CA VAL A 25 3.82 -9.36 -6.97
C VAL A 25 3.27 -8.01 -6.47
N PRO A 26 3.94 -6.88 -6.74
CA PRO A 26 3.43 -5.56 -6.39
C PRO A 26 2.19 -5.24 -7.22
N VAL A 27 1.16 -4.68 -6.58
CA VAL A 27 -0.06 -4.24 -7.26
C VAL A 27 -0.34 -2.80 -6.90
N GLY A 28 -0.42 -1.95 -7.93
CA GLY A 28 -0.85 -0.57 -7.83
C GLY A 28 -2.33 -0.45 -8.19
N VAL A 29 -3.09 0.30 -7.38
CA VAL A 29 -4.50 0.60 -7.68
C VAL A 29 -4.70 2.10 -7.70
N VAL A 30 -5.15 2.63 -8.84
CA VAL A 30 -5.29 4.07 -9.10
C VAL A 30 -6.77 4.43 -9.25
N GLY A 31 -7.16 5.62 -8.79
CA GLY A 31 -8.52 6.15 -8.96
C GLY A 31 -9.55 5.68 -7.93
N THR A 32 -9.21 4.73 -7.05
CA THR A 32 -10.13 4.25 -6.00
C THR A 32 -10.52 5.32 -4.99
N PHE A 33 -9.59 6.20 -4.60
CA PHE A 33 -9.90 7.31 -3.71
C PHE A 33 -10.89 8.31 -4.35
N ALA A 34 -10.82 8.52 -5.66
CA ALA A 34 -11.80 9.35 -6.37
C ALA A 34 -13.17 8.65 -6.50
N ALA A 35 -13.16 7.32 -6.68
CA ALA A 35 -14.37 6.50 -6.77
C ALA A 35 -15.16 6.51 -5.46
N LEU A 36 -14.49 6.34 -4.31
CA LEU A 36 -15.11 6.34 -2.99
C LEU A 36 -14.14 6.98 -1.98
N PRO A 37 -14.19 8.32 -1.81
CA PRO A 37 -13.34 9.00 -0.84
C PRO A 37 -13.70 8.58 0.59
N SER A 38 -12.73 8.68 1.51
CA SER A 38 -12.98 8.38 2.93
C SER A 38 -14.11 9.26 3.49
N GLY A 39 -15.04 8.66 4.23
CA GLY A 39 -16.21 9.36 4.77
C GLY A 39 -17.41 9.44 3.83
N TYR A 40 -17.33 8.89 2.61
CA TYR A 40 -18.46 8.80 1.69
C TYR A 40 -19.05 7.39 1.67
N HIS A 41 -20.38 7.32 1.56
CA HIS A 41 -21.10 6.05 1.51
C HIS A 41 -21.50 5.62 0.09
N TRP A 42 -21.53 6.56 -0.87
CA TRP A 42 -21.94 6.29 -2.24
C TRP A 42 -20.81 6.53 -3.24
N PRO A 43 -20.49 5.55 -4.11
CA PRO A 43 -19.41 5.69 -5.08
C PRO A 43 -19.79 6.68 -6.20
N ARG A 44 -18.78 7.37 -6.72
CA ARG A 44 -18.86 8.21 -7.90
C ARG A 44 -18.28 7.45 -9.10
N ARG A 45 -18.79 7.76 -10.30
CA ARG A 45 -18.19 7.22 -11.54
C ARG A 45 -16.81 7.83 -11.72
N SER A 46 -15.78 7.01 -11.66
CA SER A 46 -14.40 7.37 -11.96
C SER A 46 -13.69 6.20 -12.63
N ASN A 47 -12.62 6.49 -13.35
CA ASN A 47 -11.75 5.43 -13.87
C ASN A 47 -10.95 4.82 -12.72
N VAL A 48 -10.96 3.50 -12.65
CA VAL A 48 -10.16 2.71 -11.71
C VAL A 48 -9.25 1.82 -12.52
N GLU A 49 -7.96 1.85 -12.21
CA GLU A 49 -6.93 1.08 -12.91
C GLU A 49 -6.19 0.19 -11.92
N VAL A 50 -5.80 -0.99 -12.40
CA VAL A 50 -4.99 -1.95 -11.64
C VAL A 50 -3.74 -2.26 -12.45
N HIS A 51 -2.59 -2.01 -11.84
CA HIS A 51 -1.27 -2.15 -12.44
C HIS A 51 -0.50 -3.25 -11.70
N PHE A 52 -0.06 -4.28 -12.42
CA PHE A 52 0.74 -5.37 -11.85
C PHE A 52 2.22 -5.16 -12.17
N GLY A 53 3.06 -5.21 -11.15
CA GLY A 53 4.52 -5.15 -11.29
C GLY A 53 5.14 -6.52 -11.53
N PRO A 54 6.44 -6.55 -11.86
CA PRO A 54 7.18 -7.80 -11.93
C PRO A 54 7.27 -8.47 -10.54
N PRO A 55 7.28 -9.81 -10.46
CA PRO A 55 7.49 -10.51 -9.20
C PRO A 55 8.84 -10.14 -8.56
N LEU A 56 8.82 -9.83 -7.27
CA LEU A 56 9.99 -9.57 -6.44
C LEU A 56 10.40 -10.83 -5.68
N PHE A 57 11.68 -10.93 -5.30
CA PHE A 57 12.25 -12.05 -4.54
C PHE A 57 12.18 -13.41 -5.25
N THR A 58 12.23 -13.41 -6.58
CA THR A 58 12.34 -14.64 -7.39
C THR A 58 13.75 -15.23 -7.31
N ASP A 59 13.91 -16.44 -7.84
CA ASP A 59 15.24 -17.01 -8.05
C ASP A 59 16.09 -16.04 -8.91
N GLY A 60 17.31 -15.75 -8.45
CA GLY A 60 18.20 -14.73 -9.05
C GLY A 60 18.07 -13.31 -8.47
N HIS A 61 17.06 -13.02 -7.64
CA HIS A 61 16.94 -11.75 -6.91
C HIS A 61 17.13 -11.94 -5.40
N PRO A 62 17.75 -10.97 -4.70
CA PRO A 62 18.00 -11.11 -3.26
C PRO A 62 16.68 -11.21 -2.49
N LYS A 63 16.48 -12.34 -1.82
CA LYS A 63 15.39 -12.55 -0.86
C LYS A 63 15.58 -11.61 0.35
N PRO A 64 14.51 -11.32 1.12
CA PRO A 64 14.64 -10.50 2.31
C PRO A 64 15.74 -11.07 3.23
N GLY A 65 16.75 -10.26 3.55
CA GLY A 65 17.81 -10.68 4.45
C GLY A 65 17.28 -11.00 5.86
N PRO A 66 18.01 -11.78 6.66
CA PRO A 66 17.58 -12.13 8.00
C PRO A 66 17.47 -10.87 8.91
N GLY A 67 16.55 -10.93 9.85
CA GLY A 67 16.40 -9.91 10.90
C GLY A 67 15.66 -8.62 10.48
N PRO A 68 15.54 -7.65 11.42
CA PRO A 68 14.72 -6.46 11.22
C PRO A 68 15.15 -5.57 10.05
N GLY A 69 16.45 -5.52 9.75
CA GLY A 69 17.02 -4.73 8.66
C GLY A 69 16.61 -5.26 7.29
N GLY A 70 16.79 -6.57 7.05
CA GLY A 70 16.41 -7.17 5.77
C GLY A 70 14.91 -7.11 5.50
N LEU A 71 14.08 -7.32 6.54
CA LEU A 71 12.62 -7.13 6.43
C LEU A 71 12.24 -5.69 6.09
N ARG A 72 12.94 -4.71 6.67
CA ARG A 72 12.73 -3.29 6.37
C ARG A 72 13.08 -2.99 4.91
N SER A 73 14.27 -3.36 4.45
CA SER A 73 14.70 -3.10 3.07
C SER A 73 13.80 -3.79 2.05
N ALA A 74 13.39 -5.03 2.30
CA ALA A 74 12.43 -5.74 1.44
C ALA A 74 11.07 -5.03 1.38
N THR A 75 10.57 -4.56 2.53
CA THR A 75 9.32 -3.80 2.59
C THR A 75 9.45 -2.48 1.82
N GLU A 76 10.55 -1.75 1.98
CA GLU A 76 10.81 -0.51 1.27
C GLU A 76 10.89 -0.73 -0.25
N GLY A 77 11.50 -1.83 -0.71
CA GLY A 77 11.51 -2.23 -2.11
C GLY A 77 10.11 -2.51 -2.68
N ILE A 78 9.28 -3.27 -1.96
CA ILE A 78 7.88 -3.52 -2.37
C ILE A 78 7.11 -2.20 -2.49
N MET A 79 7.23 -1.33 -1.50
CA MET A 79 6.52 -0.05 -1.48
C MET A 79 7.00 0.88 -2.60
N ALA A 80 8.30 0.88 -2.92
CA ALA A 80 8.84 1.63 -4.04
C ALA A 80 8.28 1.13 -5.39
N SER A 81 8.15 -0.19 -5.57
CA SER A 81 7.48 -0.75 -6.76
C SER A 81 6.01 -0.34 -6.85
N ILE A 82 5.27 -0.40 -5.73
CA ILE A 82 3.86 0.06 -5.71
C ILE A 82 3.79 1.56 -6.05
N GLN A 83 4.68 2.38 -5.50
CA GLN A 83 4.74 3.80 -5.81
C GLN A 83 4.98 4.05 -7.30
N ALA A 84 5.91 3.32 -7.91
CA ALA A 84 6.19 3.43 -9.34
C ALA A 84 4.99 3.03 -10.20
N LEU A 85 4.20 2.04 -9.76
CA LEU A 85 2.98 1.60 -10.46
C LEU A 85 1.81 2.59 -10.32
N THR A 86 1.72 3.31 -9.20
CA THR A 86 0.56 4.19 -8.93
C THR A 86 0.82 5.67 -9.12
N GLY A 87 2.08 6.11 -9.09
CA GLY A 87 2.46 7.52 -9.06
C GLY A 87 2.02 8.27 -7.79
N GLN A 88 1.55 7.55 -6.75
CA GLN A 88 1.05 8.19 -5.53
C GLN A 88 2.15 8.92 -4.77
N GLU A 89 1.82 10.12 -4.27
CA GLU A 89 2.68 10.83 -3.33
C GLU A 89 2.85 10.04 -2.03
N LEU A 90 4.06 10.04 -1.49
CA LEU A 90 4.32 9.49 -0.17
C LEU A 90 3.67 10.36 0.89
N ALA A 91 2.99 9.73 1.85
CA ALA A 91 2.54 10.43 3.03
C ALA A 91 3.75 10.95 3.84
N PRO A 92 3.67 12.15 4.43
CA PRO A 92 4.71 12.63 5.31
C PRO A 92 4.91 11.67 6.48
N GLU A 93 6.14 11.57 6.96
CA GLU A 93 6.51 10.68 8.06
C GLU A 93 5.92 11.20 9.37
N SER A 94 4.65 10.87 9.63
CA SER A 94 3.97 11.10 10.90
C SER A 94 3.94 9.81 11.71
N ALA A 95 4.33 9.91 12.97
CA ALA A 95 4.31 8.81 13.92
C ALA A 95 2.89 8.27 14.10
N ALA A 96 2.72 6.97 13.79
CA ALA A 96 1.54 6.16 14.04
C ALA A 96 0.25 6.58 13.30
N GLY A 97 -0.32 5.62 12.57
CA GLY A 97 -1.65 5.77 12.00
C GLY A 97 -2.67 6.06 13.09
N ALA A 98 -3.28 7.23 13.05
CA ALA A 98 -4.57 7.42 13.66
C ALA A 98 -5.61 6.69 12.77
N PRO A 99 -6.52 5.88 13.34
CA PRO A 99 -7.73 5.53 12.62
C PRO A 99 -8.47 6.83 12.28
N SER A 100 -9.02 6.90 11.06
CA SER A 100 -10.13 7.80 10.79
C SER A 100 -11.27 7.34 11.71
N VAL A 101 -11.36 7.96 12.88
CA VAL A 101 -12.55 7.82 13.73
C VAL A 101 -13.69 8.49 12.97
N ALA A 102 -14.66 7.64 12.69
CA ALA A 102 -16.08 7.88 12.46
C ALA A 102 -16.49 9.33 12.19
N ALA A 103 -17.11 9.52 11.02
CA ALA A 103 -18.15 10.52 10.87
C ALA A 103 -19.24 10.21 11.91
N ASP A 104 -19.17 10.89 13.06
CA ASP A 104 -20.35 11.19 13.83
C ASP A 104 -21.14 12.27 13.09
N HIS A 105 -22.33 11.86 12.65
CA HIS A 105 -23.56 12.64 12.65
C HIS A 105 -23.55 13.99 11.92
N VAL A 106 -24.12 14.04 10.70
CA VAL A 106 -25.33 14.83 10.37
C VAL A 106 -26.03 14.19 9.16
N LEU A 107 -26.98 13.30 9.43
CA LEU A 107 -28.19 13.20 8.62
C LEU A 107 -29.14 14.32 9.08
N LYS A 108 -29.10 15.45 8.39
CA LYS A 108 -30.17 16.47 8.28
C LYS A 108 -29.98 17.06 6.89
N GLY A 109 -30.94 17.07 5.99
CA GLY A 109 -32.33 16.69 5.90
C GLY A 109 -32.76 17.02 4.48
#